data_AF-A0A8S7IBC1-F1
#
_entry.id   AF-A0A8S7IBC1-F1
#
_cell.length_a   1.000
_cell.length_b   1.000
_cell.length_c   1.000
_cell.angle_alpha   90.00
_cell.angle_beta   90.00
_cell.angle_gamma   90.00
#
_symmetry.space_group_name_H-M   'P 1'
#
loop_
_entity.id
_entity.type
_entity.pdbx_description
1 polymer ?
#
loop_
_entity_poly.entity_id
_entity_poly.type
_entity_poly.pdbx_seq_one_letter_code
_entity_poly.pdbx_strand_id
1 'polypeptide(L)' 'MAANSSRNKVSDTVTVYIRGGKASSRKVSRHSITQSAMNNAKTSFEIEGHRFHDSDWLKIVTIADQLDNVI' A
#
# COMPACT_ATOMS: atom_id res chain seq x y z
N MET A 1 -35.91 12.93 2.95
CA MET A 1 -35.17 11.70 3.29
C MET A 1 -33.80 11.81 2.63
N ALA A 2 -32.78 12.24 3.37
CA ALA A 2 -31.40 12.30 2.87
C ALA A 2 -30.71 11.01 3.33
N ALA A 3 -30.24 10.20 2.39
CA ALA A 3 -29.48 9.01 2.70
C ALA A 3 -28.14 9.43 3.31
N ASN A 4 -27.97 9.17 4.61
CA ASN A 4 -26.68 9.29 5.30
C ASN A 4 -25.73 8.25 4.68
N SER A 5 -24.94 8.65 3.69
CA SER A 5 -23.76 7.90 3.29
C SER A 5 -22.74 8.00 4.42
N SER A 6 -22.78 7.04 5.34
CA SER A 6 -21.67 6.80 6.25
C SER A 6 -20.49 6.31 5.41
N ARG A 7 -19.73 7.24 4.82
CA ARG A 7 -18.34 6.93 4.44
C ARG A 7 -17.65 6.51 5.72
N ASN A 8 -17.53 5.20 5.94
CA ASN A 8 -16.69 4.66 6.99
C ASN A 8 -15.32 5.28 6.76
N LYS A 9 -14.91 6.19 7.65
CA LYS A 9 -13.61 6.83 7.57
C LYS A 9 -12.57 5.74 7.81
N VAL A 10 -12.06 5.16 6.73
CA VAL A 10 -11.01 4.14 6.78
C VAL A 10 -9.86 4.75 7.55
N SER A 11 -9.41 4.07 8.60
CA SER A 11 -8.30 4.57 9.40
C SER A 11 -7.02 4.56 8.56
N ASP A 12 -6.32 5.69 8.50
CA ASP A 12 -5.04 5.84 7.79
C ASP A 12 -3.94 4.91 8.34
N THR A 13 -4.17 4.34 9.52
CA THR A 13 -3.24 3.45 10.21
C THR A 13 -3.87 2.10 10.50
N VAL A 14 -3.07 1.04 10.40
CA VAL A 14 -3.44 -0.33 10.78
C VAL A 14 -2.46 -0.87 11.80
N THR A 15 -2.95 -1.70 12.72
CA THR A 15 -2.09 -2.45 13.63
C THR A 15 -1.62 -3.72 12.93
N VAL A 16 -0.31 -3.84 12.70
CA VAL A 16 0.29 -5.06 12.17
C VAL A 16 0.80 -5.92 13.31
N TYR A 17 0.57 -7.23 13.21
CA TYR A 17 1.04 -8.23 14.16
C TYR A 17 2.20 -9.01 13.54
N ILE A 18 3.37 -8.91 14.16
CA ILE A 18 4.59 -9.58 13.74
C ILE A 18 4.68 -10.89 14.53
N ARG A 19 4.64 -12.01 13.82
CA ARG A 19 4.76 -13.36 14.39
C ARG A 19 6.22 -13.82 14.32
N GLY A 20 6.68 -14.57 15.33
CA GLY A 20 8.06 -15.08 15.42
C GLY A 20 8.52 -15.22 16.88
N GLY A 21 9.80 -15.57 17.10
CA GLY A 21 10.36 -15.77 18.44
C GLY A 21 10.29 -14.53 19.37
N LYS A 22 10.09 -13.34 18.81
CA LYS A 22 9.72 -12.11 19.52
C LYS A 22 8.47 -11.51 18.87
N ALA A 23 7.31 -12.07 19.20
CA ALA A 23 6.04 -11.54 18.73
C ALA A 23 5.83 -10.09 19.21
N SER A 24 5.36 -9.22 18.32
CA SER A 24 5.06 -7.83 18.66
C SER A 24 3.99 -7.27 17.74
N SER A 25 3.41 -6.13 18.11
CA SER A 25 2.52 -5.38 17.24
C SER A 25 2.96 -3.94 17.14
N ARG A 26 2.72 -3.30 16.00
CA ARG A 26 2.96 -1.86 15.83
C ARG A 26 1.88 -1.25 14.94
N LYS A 27 1.57 0.03 15.16
CA LYS A 27 0.76 0.81 14.22
C LYS A 27 1.63 1.26 13.07
N VAL A 28 1.15 1.10 11.86
CA VAL A 28 1.80 1.55 10.63
C VAL A 28 0.76 2.25 9.76
N SER A 29 1.20 3.24 8.98
CA SER A 29 0.30 3.85 8.01
C SER A 29 0.02 2.86 6.87
N ARG A 30 -1.21 2.88 6.35
CA ARG A 30 -1.58 2.11 5.16
C ARG A 30 -0.71 2.51 3.98
N HIS A 31 -0.45 3.81 3.83
CA HIS A 31 0.43 4.34 2.80
C HIS A 31 1.83 3.74 2.83
N SER A 32 2.46 3.61 4.02
CA SER A 32 3.78 2.98 4.14
C SER A 32 3.75 1.48 3.81
N ILE A 33 2.65 0.76 4.11
CA ILE A 33 2.48 -0.63 3.67
C ILE A 33 2.43 -0.69 2.14
N THR A 34 1.60 0.15 1.51
CA THR A 34 1.46 0.20 0.05
C THR A 34 2.79 0.50 -0.62
N GLN A 35 3.51 1.53 -0.16
CA GLN A 35 4.86 1.84 -0.67
C GLN A 35 5.82 0.66 -0.52
N SER A 36 5.83 -0.01 0.63
CA SER A 36 6.69 -1.18 0.85
C SER A 36 6.34 -2.34 -0.08
N ALA A 37 5.05 -2.60 -0.30
CA ALA A 37 4.60 -3.67 -1.20
C ALA A 37 4.97 -3.36 -2.66
N MET A 38 4.79 -2.10 -3.09
CA MET A 38 5.18 -1.65 -4.42
C MET A 38 6.69 -1.77 -4.63
N ASN A 39 7.50 -1.29 -3.68
CA ASN A 39 8.96 -1.42 -3.78
C ASN A 39 9.39 -2.89 -3.86
N ASN A 40 8.80 -3.78 -3.05
CA ASN A 40 9.08 -5.21 -3.13
C ASN A 40 8.67 -5.81 -4.49
N ALA A 41 7.55 -5.37 -5.07
CA ALA A 41 7.13 -5.79 -6.41
C ALA A 41 8.13 -5.33 -7.47
N LYS A 42 8.57 -4.06 -7.44
CA LYS A 42 9.60 -3.54 -8.35
C LYS A 42 10.88 -4.37 -8.27
N THR A 43 11.39 -4.59 -7.06
CA THR A 43 12.60 -5.39 -6.85
C THR A 43 12.42 -6.84 -7.33
N SER A 44 11.24 -7.45 -7.13
CA SER A 44 10.96 -8.80 -7.63
C SER A 44 11.07 -8.87 -9.15
N PHE A 45 10.49 -7.91 -9.86
CA PHE A 45 10.61 -7.82 -11.32
C PHE A 45 12.04 -7.55 -11.78
N GLU A 46 12.78 -6.70 -11.07
CA GLU A 46 14.19 -6.43 -11.40
C GLU A 46 15.06 -7.68 -11.24
N ILE A 47 14.80 -8.52 -10.24
CA ILE A 47 15.45 -9.82 -10.04
C ILE A 47 15.11 -10.78 -11.20
N GLU A 48 13.88 -10.75 -11.72
CA GLU A 48 13.45 -11.51 -12.90
C GLU A 48 14.04 -10.97 -14.23
N GLY A 49 14.80 -9.87 -14.18
CA GLY A 49 15.45 -9.26 -15.34
C GLY A 49 14.62 -8.15 -16.01
N HIS A 50 13.45 -7.80 -15.46
CA HIS A 50 12.62 -6.70 -15.94
C HIS A 50 13.04 -5.39 -15.26
N ARG A 51 13.74 -4.53 -16.01
CA ARG A 51 14.11 -3.19 -15.52
C ARG A 51 12.99 -2.20 -15.82
N PHE A 52 12.47 -1.57 -14.78
CA PHE A 52 11.57 -0.43 -14.90
C PHE A 52 12.36 0.87 -14.72
N HIS A 53 12.18 1.81 -15.64
CA HIS A 53 12.64 3.16 -15.41
C HIS A 53 11.83 3.80 -14.28
N ASP A 54 12.44 4.63 -13.45
CA ASP A 54 11.79 5.23 -12.28
C ASP A 54 10.53 6.03 -12.66
N SER A 55 10.56 6.69 -13.81
CA SER A 55 9.41 7.43 -14.34
C SER A 55 8.21 6.54 -14.67
N ASP A 56 8.45 5.33 -15.15
CA ASP A 56 7.39 4.40 -15.51
C ASP A 56 6.82 3.71 -14.28
N TRP A 57 7.70 3.38 -13.33
CA TRP A 57 7.27 2.89 -12.02
C TRP A 57 6.39 3.93 -11.28
N LEU A 58 6.77 5.21 -11.32
CA LEU A 58 6.01 6.29 -10.70
C LEU A 58 4.59 6.41 -11.29
N LYS A 59 4.41 6.22 -12.59
CA LYS A 59 3.08 6.20 -13.22
C LYS A 59 2.22 5.06 -12.68
N ILE A 60 2.78 3.86 -12.53
CA ILE A 60 2.08 2.68 -11.98
C ILE A 60 1.64 2.96 -10.54
N VAL A 61 2.54 3.50 -9.70
CA VAL A 61 2.23 3.88 -8.31
C VAL A 61 1.12 4.93 -8.27
N THR A 62 1.18 5.95 -9.12
CA THR A 62 0.17 7.02 -9.17
C THR A 62 -1.21 6.48 -9.54
N ILE A 63 -1.28 5.56 -10.51
CA ILE A 63 -2.54 4.91 -10.90
C ILE A 63 -3.08 4.04 -9.75
N ALA A 64 -2.21 3.31 -9.05
CA ALA A 64 -2.59 2.51 -7.88
C ALA A 64 -3.17 3.39 -6.75
N ASP A 65 -2.54 4.53 -6.46
CA ASP A 65 -3.05 5.50 -5.48
C ASP A 65 -4.40 6.10 -5.91
N GLN A 66 -4.61 6.35 -7.21
CA GLN A 66 -5.90 6.82 -7.73
C GLN A 66 -7.01 5.77 -7.56
N LEU A 67 -6.70 4.49 -7.79
CA LEU A 67 -7.66 3.39 -7.62
C LEU A 67 -8.07 3.19 -6.15
N ASP A 68 -7.16 3.34 -5.20
CA ASP A 68 -7.48 3.27 -3.75
C ASP A 68 -8.46 4.39 -3.33
N ASN A 69 -8.43 5.54 -4.01
CA ASN A 69 -9.31 6.68 -3.71
C ASN A 69 -10.74 6.54 -4.27
N VAL A 70 -11.01 5.55 -5.12
CA VAL A 70 -12.32 5.34 -5.77
C VAL A 70 -13.17 4.28 -5.04
N ILE A 71 -12.56 3.45 -4.20
CA ILE A 71 -13.18 2.31 -3.49
C ILE A 71 -13.48 2.69 -2.04
#